data_AF-A0A139H0X2-F1
#
_entry.id   AF-A0A139H0X2-F1
#
_cell.length_a   1.000
_cell.length_b   1.000
_cell.length_c   1.000
_cell.angle_alpha   90.00
_cell.angle_beta   90.00
_cell.angle_gamma   90.00
#
_symmetry.space_group_name_H-M   'P 1'
#
loop_
_entity.id
_entity.type
_entity.pdbx_description
1 polymer ?
#
loop_
_entity_poly.entity_id
_entity_poly.type
_entity_poly.pdbx_seq_one_letter_code
_entity_poly.pdbx_strand_id
1 'polypeptide(L)'
;MATEGYQARSEFRTQLQGRDDQGRWNFCTQYILNNVAAASRVSWRLFFCWEYLYSQDRLRALGFKRQLQFPEQLEAAVQGKEETLAKENRAKLAILENWPGFVFRFVTPTGHEYTPQHFSIGLLEKLAALARMTPNSGVEVSRMVAIRVRDRLRSRAGTMPFVKPGDLDGLLVEIRRGRSRSAQMPPSRVPAPPLPASEGSVERGRGQPGQLSDRSSSFQTAVSSMAAFRQSSSDLLSRGLLRDSTPTMPRPTPTPPPPSRAASSPLPPPPPTSSPPPPPPASPPPPSPPPAPAGSPPVRGPLARRIRAAVMRELNAEASENAAAGARHRDWVKTHLDTWLEELPGDWQE
;
A
#
# COMPACT_ATOMS: atom_id res chain seq x y z
N MET A 1 -2.95 -1.76 12.07
CA MET A 1 -3.34 -2.44 10.82
C MET A 1 -2.31 -3.52 10.53
N ALA A 2 -2.71 -4.80 10.58
CA ALA A 2 -1.79 -5.88 10.33
C ALA A 2 -1.74 -6.18 8.82
N THR A 3 -0.63 -5.85 8.17
CA THR A 3 -0.26 -6.44 6.88
C THR A 3 0.53 -7.71 7.12
N GLU A 4 0.78 -8.51 6.09
CA GLU A 4 1.63 -9.70 6.22
C GLU A 4 2.99 -9.35 6.85
N GLY A 5 3.58 -8.22 6.43
CA GLY A 5 4.81 -7.72 7.00
C GLY A 5 4.67 -7.36 8.49
N TYR A 6 3.57 -6.69 8.88
CA TYR A 6 3.33 -6.35 10.29
C TYR A 6 3.15 -7.59 11.17
N GLN A 7 2.35 -8.57 10.73
CA GLN A 7 2.12 -9.79 11.50
C GLN A 7 3.41 -10.59 11.63
N ALA A 8 4.11 -10.82 10.52
CA ALA A 8 5.37 -11.54 10.56
C ALA A 8 6.42 -10.82 11.41
N ARG A 9 6.41 -9.48 11.47
CA ARG A 9 7.24 -8.69 12.38
C ARG A 9 6.85 -8.89 13.84
N SER A 10 5.55 -8.96 14.14
CA SER A 10 5.05 -9.24 15.49
C SER A 10 5.44 -10.64 15.95
N GLU A 11 5.20 -11.66 15.13
CA GLU A 11 5.58 -13.04 15.41
C GLU A 11 7.10 -13.19 15.58
N PHE A 12 7.88 -12.52 14.72
CA PHE A 12 9.33 -12.48 14.84
C PHE A 12 9.78 -11.87 16.17
N ARG A 13 9.18 -10.74 16.60
CA ARG A 13 9.48 -10.15 17.91
C ARG A 13 9.18 -11.10 19.06
N THR A 14 8.03 -11.78 19.03
CA THR A 14 7.68 -12.78 20.05
C THR A 14 8.70 -13.92 20.09
N GLN A 15 9.22 -14.37 18.94
CA GLN A 15 10.23 -15.43 18.89
C GLN A 15 11.61 -15.01 19.43
N LEU A 16 11.94 -13.72 19.34
CA LEU A 16 13.17 -13.16 19.90
C LEU A 16 13.05 -12.79 21.38
N GLN A 17 11.82 -12.70 21.91
CA GLN A 17 11.56 -12.34 23.29
C GLN A 17 12.17 -13.38 24.25
N GLY A 18 12.84 -12.91 25.31
CA GLY A 18 13.49 -13.77 26.30
C GLY A 18 14.86 -14.32 25.90
N ARG A 19 15.35 -14.02 24.69
CA ARG A 19 16.72 -14.33 24.28
C ARG A 19 17.65 -13.14 24.58
N ASP A 20 18.89 -13.45 24.95
CA ASP A 20 20.01 -12.51 24.99
C ASP A 20 20.43 -12.12 23.55
N ASP A 21 21.23 -11.07 23.41
CA ASP A 21 21.58 -10.54 22.08
C ASP A 21 22.34 -11.56 21.23
N GLN A 22 23.20 -12.35 21.86
CA GLN A 22 23.92 -13.43 21.19
C GLN A 22 22.98 -14.58 20.80
N GLY A 23 22.02 -14.96 21.63
CA GLY A 23 20.99 -15.94 21.31
C GLY A 23 20.07 -15.49 20.17
N ARG A 24 19.75 -14.20 20.07
CA ARG A 24 19.02 -13.63 18.93
C ARG A 24 19.86 -13.61 17.66
N TRP A 25 21.14 -13.25 17.76
CA TRP A 25 22.08 -13.30 16.64
C TRP A 25 22.17 -14.72 16.07
N ASN A 26 22.46 -15.70 16.92
CA ASN A 26 22.57 -17.11 16.54
C ASN A 26 21.27 -17.66 15.95
N PHE A 27 20.13 -17.28 16.51
CA PHE A 27 18.84 -17.64 15.94
C PHE A 27 18.67 -17.11 14.51
N CYS A 28 18.97 -15.84 14.28
CA CYS A 28 18.79 -15.21 12.96
C CYS A 28 19.76 -15.79 11.92
N THR A 29 21.04 -15.98 12.27
CA THR A 29 22.03 -16.56 11.35
C THR A 29 21.68 -18.00 11.00
N GLN A 30 21.34 -18.84 11.99
CA GLN A 30 20.90 -20.21 11.74
C GLN A 30 19.62 -20.28 10.92
N TYR A 31 18.65 -19.39 11.19
CA TYR A 31 17.44 -19.33 10.39
C TYR A 31 17.73 -19.00 8.93
N ILE A 32 18.61 -18.01 8.66
CA ILE A 32 19.01 -17.64 7.30
C ILE A 32 19.73 -18.80 6.61
N LEU A 33 20.72 -19.41 7.26
CA LEU A 33 21.46 -20.55 6.72
C LEU A 33 20.54 -21.70 6.29
N ASN A 34 19.55 -22.03 7.13
CA ASN A 34 18.65 -23.16 6.89
C ASN A 34 17.57 -22.87 5.83
N ASN A 35 17.27 -21.59 5.54
CA ASN A 35 16.11 -21.23 4.71
C ASN A 35 16.46 -20.47 3.42
N VAL A 36 17.68 -19.94 3.27
CA VAL A 36 18.05 -19.14 2.10
C VAL A 36 17.95 -19.94 0.80
N ALA A 37 18.40 -21.21 0.81
CA ALA A 37 18.37 -22.08 -0.37
C ALA A 37 16.96 -22.59 -0.73
N ALA A 38 16.06 -22.68 0.26
CA ALA A 38 14.69 -23.17 0.07
C ALA A 38 13.75 -22.10 -0.51
N ALA A 39 14.22 -20.86 -0.67
CA ALA A 39 13.37 -19.70 -0.88
C ALA A 39 12.95 -19.49 -2.35
N SER A 40 12.13 -20.39 -2.91
CA SER A 40 11.20 -20.01 -3.99
C SER A 40 10.03 -19.17 -3.46
N ARG A 41 9.79 -19.20 -2.14
CA ARG A 41 8.87 -18.33 -1.40
C ARG A 41 9.63 -17.57 -0.33
N VAL A 42 10.01 -16.35 -0.65
CA VAL A 42 10.67 -15.41 0.26
C VAL A 42 9.81 -15.24 1.52
N SER A 43 10.25 -15.80 2.65
CA SER A 43 9.53 -15.66 3.92
C SER A 43 9.82 -14.28 4.51
N TRP A 44 8.78 -13.59 4.99
CA TRP A 44 8.95 -12.34 5.73
C TRP A 44 9.89 -12.49 6.93
N ARG A 45 9.96 -13.69 7.50
CA ARG A 45 10.85 -14.03 8.60
C ARG A 45 12.32 -13.97 8.21
N LEU A 46 12.70 -14.45 7.01
CA LEU A 46 14.08 -14.33 6.52
C LEU A 46 14.48 -12.86 6.38
N PHE A 47 13.58 -12.03 5.82
CA PHE A 47 13.77 -10.59 5.74
C PHE A 47 13.97 -9.94 7.13
N PHE A 48 13.12 -10.26 8.12
CA PHE A 48 13.28 -9.70 9.47
C PHE A 48 14.51 -10.22 10.23
N CYS A 49 14.91 -11.48 10.03
CA CYS A 49 16.19 -11.98 10.53
C CYS A 49 17.36 -11.15 9.97
N TRP A 50 17.34 -10.85 8.66
CA TRP A 50 18.37 -10.04 8.03
C TRP A 50 18.36 -8.59 8.54
N GLU A 51 17.19 -7.93 8.56
CA GLU A 51 17.06 -6.57 9.12
C GLU A 51 17.57 -6.51 10.55
N TYR A 52 17.24 -7.51 11.38
CA TYR A 52 17.74 -7.59 12.75
C TYR A 52 19.27 -7.63 12.77
N LEU A 53 19.90 -8.59 12.09
CA LEU A 53 21.36 -8.72 12.06
C LEU A 53 22.02 -7.42 11.58
N TYR A 54 21.49 -6.83 10.51
CA TYR A 54 22.02 -5.59 9.93
C TYR A 54 21.89 -4.39 10.86
N SER A 55 20.78 -4.30 11.61
CA SER A 55 20.53 -3.23 12.58
C SER A 55 21.41 -3.31 13.84
N GLN A 56 21.83 -4.51 14.24
CA GLN A 56 22.64 -4.72 15.44
C GLN A 56 24.12 -4.47 15.17
N ASP A 57 24.67 -5.10 14.13
CA ASP A 57 26.07 -4.94 13.75
C ASP A 57 26.22 -5.13 12.23
N ARG A 58 26.28 -4.00 11.53
CA ARG A 58 26.37 -3.96 10.07
C ARG A 58 27.61 -4.67 9.54
N LEU A 59 28.77 -4.51 10.18
CA LEU A 59 30.02 -5.11 9.70
C LEU A 59 29.98 -6.64 9.86
N ARG A 60 29.54 -7.11 11.03
CA ARG A 60 29.39 -8.55 11.30
C ARG A 60 28.32 -9.18 10.42
N ALA A 61 27.22 -8.48 10.14
CA ALA A 61 26.16 -8.96 9.24
C ALA A 61 26.64 -9.08 7.79
N LEU A 62 27.42 -8.10 7.31
CA LEU A 62 28.05 -8.17 5.98
C LEU A 62 29.09 -9.30 5.91
N GLY A 63 29.87 -9.51 6.97
CA GLY A 63 30.77 -10.65 7.09
C GLY A 63 30.03 -11.98 7.00
N PHE A 64 28.92 -12.12 7.73
CA PHE A 64 28.03 -13.28 7.66
C PHE A 64 27.45 -13.48 6.26
N LYS A 65 26.95 -12.42 5.59
CA LYS A 65 26.44 -12.52 4.20
C LYS A 65 27.50 -13.09 3.27
N ARG A 66 28.75 -12.62 3.35
CA ARG A 66 29.88 -13.12 2.52
C ARG A 66 30.24 -14.58 2.79
N GLN A 67 29.89 -15.12 3.95
CA GLN A 67 30.11 -16.53 4.31
C GLN A 67 29.00 -17.47 3.81
N LEU A 68 27.90 -16.94 3.30
CA LEU A 68 26.83 -17.76 2.72
C LEU A 68 27.31 -18.38 1.40
N GLN A 69 26.84 -19.60 1.10
CA GLN A 69 27.14 -20.28 -0.15
C GLN A 69 26.65 -19.50 -1.38
N PHE A 70 25.50 -18.82 -1.25
CA PHE A 70 24.86 -18.03 -2.31
C PHE A 70 24.37 -16.69 -1.74
N PRO A 71 25.25 -15.69 -1.54
CA PRO A 71 24.88 -14.40 -0.95
C PRO A 71 23.84 -13.62 -1.78
N GLU A 72 23.80 -13.84 -3.09
CA GLU A 72 22.88 -13.19 -4.03
C GLU A 72 21.43 -13.62 -3.78
N GLN A 73 21.19 -14.85 -3.31
CA GLN A 73 19.85 -15.35 -2.99
C GLN A 73 19.25 -14.59 -1.79
N LEU A 74 20.06 -14.34 -0.77
CA LEU A 74 19.66 -13.53 0.38
C LEU A 74 19.37 -12.09 -0.06
N GLU A 75 20.20 -11.53 -0.93
CA GLU A 75 20.03 -10.17 -1.44
C GLU A 75 18.75 -10.01 -2.26
N ALA A 76 18.49 -10.91 -3.22
CA ALA A 76 17.25 -10.90 -4.00
C ALA A 76 16.01 -11.07 -3.10
N ALA A 77 16.09 -11.95 -2.09
CA ALA A 77 15.03 -12.15 -1.11
C ALA A 77 14.76 -10.87 -0.28
N VAL A 78 15.81 -10.22 0.21
CA VAL A 78 15.70 -8.98 0.98
C VAL A 78 15.15 -7.86 0.10
N GLN A 79 15.71 -7.64 -1.08
CA GLN A 79 15.26 -6.61 -2.02
C GLN A 79 13.79 -6.79 -2.39
N GLY A 80 13.34 -8.01 -2.70
CA GLY A 80 11.94 -8.27 -3.02
C GLY A 80 10.97 -7.92 -1.88
N LYS A 81 11.41 -8.08 -0.62
CA LYS A 81 10.61 -7.68 0.55
C LYS A 81 10.69 -6.19 0.85
N GLU A 82 11.82 -5.55 0.62
CA GLU A 82 11.93 -4.08 0.69
C GLU A 82 11.00 -3.41 -0.31
N GLU A 83 10.98 -3.89 -1.56
CA GLU A 83 10.05 -3.39 -2.59
C GLU A 83 8.58 -3.59 -2.19
N THR A 84 8.27 -4.75 -1.61
CA THR A 84 6.93 -5.06 -1.13
C THR A 84 6.52 -4.12 0.01
N LEU A 85 7.40 -3.89 0.98
CA LEU A 85 7.19 -2.96 2.10
C LEU A 85 7.04 -1.51 1.59
N ALA A 86 7.86 -1.12 0.60
CA ALA A 86 7.80 0.19 -0.02
C ALA A 86 6.47 0.42 -0.76
N LYS A 87 5.97 -0.58 -1.51
CA LYS A 87 4.66 -0.54 -2.18
C LYS A 87 3.54 -0.42 -1.15
N GLU A 88 3.60 -1.20 -0.08
CA GLU A 88 2.62 -1.15 1.01
C GLU A 88 2.56 0.24 1.65
N ASN A 89 3.72 0.81 2.01
CA ASN A 89 3.81 2.14 2.62
C ASN A 89 3.32 3.23 1.66
N ARG A 90 3.70 3.16 0.38
CA ARG A 90 3.23 4.10 -0.65
C ARG A 90 1.71 4.04 -0.81
N ALA A 91 1.12 2.85 -0.83
CA ALA A 91 -0.32 2.69 -0.91
C ALA A 91 -1.03 3.26 0.33
N LYS A 92 -0.52 2.98 1.53
CA LYS A 92 -1.06 3.53 2.79
C LYS A 92 -1.01 5.06 2.81
N LEU A 93 0.12 5.65 2.44
CA LEU A 93 0.27 7.10 2.37
C LEU A 93 -0.73 7.72 1.39
N ALA A 94 -0.84 7.17 0.18
CA ALA A 94 -1.81 7.65 -0.81
C ALA A 94 -3.27 7.56 -0.32
N ILE A 95 -3.63 6.50 0.43
CA ILE A 95 -4.95 6.38 1.05
C ILE A 95 -5.16 7.50 2.07
N LEU A 96 -4.22 7.68 3.00
CA LEU A 96 -4.38 8.67 4.08
C LEU A 96 -4.35 10.12 3.58
N GLU A 97 -3.57 10.40 2.54
CA GLU A 97 -3.50 11.70 1.89
C GLU A 97 -4.82 12.08 1.22
N ASN A 98 -5.44 11.14 0.50
CA ASN A 98 -6.68 11.41 -0.25
C ASN A 98 -7.94 11.22 0.61
N TRP A 99 -7.86 10.38 1.64
CA TRP A 99 -8.93 10.07 2.59
C TRP A 99 -8.44 10.31 4.03
N PRO A 100 -8.34 11.57 4.47
CA PRO A 100 -7.96 11.88 5.84
C PRO A 100 -8.95 11.25 6.83
N GLY A 101 -8.42 10.62 7.88
CA GLY A 101 -9.22 9.92 8.88
C GLY A 101 -9.69 8.51 8.46
N PHE A 102 -9.25 7.98 7.31
CA PHE A 102 -9.54 6.59 6.96
C PHE A 102 -8.89 5.63 7.97
N VAL A 103 -9.73 4.96 8.77
CA VAL A 103 -9.28 4.15 9.91
C VAL A 103 -8.90 2.71 9.55
N PHE A 104 -8.94 2.31 8.27
CA PHE A 104 -8.76 0.91 7.82
C PHE A 104 -9.66 -0.08 8.59
N ARG A 105 -10.77 0.42 9.11
CA ARG A 105 -11.84 -0.34 9.77
C ARG A 105 -13.07 -0.26 8.89
N PHE A 106 -13.74 -1.38 8.70
CA PHE A 106 -15.00 -1.45 7.98
C PHE A 106 -16.10 -1.70 9.00
N VAL A 107 -17.00 -0.76 9.18
CA VAL A 107 -18.18 -0.96 10.03
C VAL A 107 -19.22 -1.70 9.20
N THR A 108 -19.63 -2.88 9.65
CA THR A 108 -20.73 -3.59 9.00
C THR A 108 -22.03 -2.78 9.16
N PRO A 109 -23.03 -2.99 8.30
CA PRO A 109 -24.33 -2.33 8.46
C PRO A 109 -25.05 -2.67 9.78
N THR A 110 -24.65 -3.73 10.48
CA THR A 110 -25.13 -4.09 11.82
C THR A 110 -24.38 -3.35 12.94
N GLY A 111 -23.46 -2.45 12.60
CA GLY A 111 -22.65 -1.71 13.55
C GLY A 111 -21.43 -2.47 14.09
N HIS A 112 -21.16 -3.69 13.62
CA HIS A 112 -19.96 -4.41 14.06
C HIS A 112 -18.73 -3.87 13.33
N GLU A 113 -17.76 -3.40 14.10
CA GLU A 113 -16.46 -3.04 13.56
C GLU A 113 -15.72 -4.30 13.09
N TYR A 114 -15.44 -4.37 11.79
CA TYR A 114 -14.59 -5.38 11.19
C TYR A 114 -13.28 -4.74 10.73
N THR A 115 -12.18 -5.19 11.32
CA THR A 115 -10.83 -4.88 10.82
C THR A 115 -10.30 -6.15 10.19
N PRO A 116 -9.99 -6.17 8.87
CA PRO A 116 -9.33 -7.31 8.26
C PRO A 116 -8.07 -7.64 9.04
N GLN A 117 -7.90 -8.92 9.40
CA GLN A 117 -6.67 -9.39 10.03
C GLN A 117 -5.47 -9.09 9.13
N HIS A 118 -5.66 -9.17 7.81
CA HIS A 118 -4.63 -8.92 6.81
C HIS A 118 -5.17 -8.09 5.66
N PHE A 119 -4.37 -7.12 5.23
CA PHE A 119 -4.55 -6.46 3.94
C PHE A 119 -3.47 -6.98 2.99
N SER A 120 -3.90 -7.57 1.87
CA SER A 120 -2.97 -7.89 0.79
C SER A 120 -2.48 -6.59 0.13
N ILE A 121 -1.25 -6.59 -0.39
CA ILE A 121 -0.70 -5.44 -1.13
C ILE A 121 -1.64 -5.05 -2.28
N GLY A 122 -2.13 -6.02 -3.05
CA GLY A 122 -3.05 -5.73 -4.16
C GLY A 122 -4.39 -5.12 -3.71
N LEU A 123 -4.86 -5.40 -2.49
CA LEU A 123 -6.01 -4.71 -1.91
C LEU A 123 -5.67 -3.25 -1.59
N LEU A 124 -4.49 -3.01 -1.01
CA LEU A 124 -4.04 -1.66 -0.67
C LEU A 124 -3.79 -0.79 -1.90
N GLU A 125 -3.18 -1.34 -2.94
CA GLU A 125 -2.97 -0.61 -4.19
C GLU A 125 -4.29 -0.20 -4.84
N LYS A 126 -5.31 -1.06 -4.76
CA LYS A 126 -6.67 -0.74 -5.24
C LYS A 126 -7.37 0.29 -4.37
N LEU A 127 -7.23 0.21 -3.05
CA LEU A 127 -7.73 1.25 -2.14
C LEU A 127 -7.03 2.59 -2.41
N ALA A 128 -5.72 2.60 -2.64
CA ALA A 128 -4.97 3.80 -2.99
C ALA A 128 -5.42 4.38 -4.33
N ALA A 129 -5.65 3.54 -5.34
CA ALA A 129 -6.21 3.97 -6.61
C ALA A 129 -7.61 4.56 -6.44
N LEU A 130 -8.47 3.91 -5.65
CA LEU A 130 -9.81 4.38 -5.33
C LEU A 130 -9.80 5.70 -4.58
N ALA A 131 -8.87 5.87 -3.63
CA ALA A 131 -8.69 7.08 -2.86
C ALA A 131 -8.32 8.27 -3.74
N ARG A 132 -7.34 8.11 -4.64
CA ARG A 132 -6.98 9.13 -5.64
C ARG A 132 -8.15 9.50 -6.56
N MET A 133 -9.02 8.53 -6.87
CA MET A 133 -10.20 8.78 -7.71
C MET A 133 -11.36 9.44 -6.98
N THR A 134 -11.36 9.46 -5.64
CA THR A 134 -12.48 9.97 -4.83
C THR A 134 -11.97 10.73 -3.61
N PRO A 135 -11.20 11.80 -3.81
CA PRO A 135 -10.62 12.55 -2.69
C PRO A 135 -11.72 13.04 -1.75
N ASN A 136 -11.45 13.01 -0.44
CA ASN A 136 -12.38 13.36 0.65
C ASN A 136 -13.62 12.46 0.81
N SER A 137 -13.78 11.40 0.01
CA SER A 137 -14.93 10.49 0.12
C SER A 137 -14.66 9.25 0.97
N GLY A 138 -13.58 9.21 1.75
CA GLY A 138 -13.10 7.99 2.41
C GLY A 138 -14.13 7.31 3.32
N VAL A 139 -14.90 8.09 4.08
CA VAL A 139 -15.95 7.55 4.97
C VAL A 139 -17.07 6.90 4.14
N GLU A 140 -17.56 7.59 3.11
CA GLU A 140 -18.66 7.07 2.28
C GLU A 140 -18.21 5.86 1.45
N VAL A 141 -16.99 5.91 0.89
CA VAL A 141 -16.44 4.78 0.14
C VAL A 141 -16.21 3.57 1.05
N SER A 142 -15.72 3.76 2.27
CA SER A 142 -15.58 2.65 3.23
C SER A 142 -16.92 1.99 3.56
N ARG A 143 -17.98 2.78 3.71
CA ARG A 143 -19.36 2.30 3.89
C ARG A 143 -19.83 1.52 2.66
N MET A 144 -19.62 2.03 1.44
CA MET A 144 -19.96 1.33 0.20
C MET A 144 -19.23 -0.02 0.06
N VAL A 145 -17.93 -0.06 0.39
CA VAL A 145 -17.15 -1.31 0.41
C VAL A 145 -17.76 -2.31 1.39
N ALA A 146 -18.11 -1.87 2.60
CA ALA A 146 -18.71 -2.73 3.62
C ALA A 146 -20.07 -3.30 3.16
N ILE A 147 -20.91 -2.49 2.51
CA ILE A 147 -22.18 -2.93 1.92
C ILE A 147 -21.94 -4.02 0.86
N ARG A 148 -21.01 -3.80 -0.07
CA ARG A 148 -20.73 -4.77 -1.14
C ARG A 148 -20.16 -6.10 -0.63
N VAL A 149 -19.29 -6.05 0.37
CA VAL A 149 -18.77 -7.27 1.01
C VAL A 149 -19.91 -8.07 1.63
N ARG A 150 -20.85 -7.40 2.32
CA ARG A 150 -22.04 -8.03 2.89
C ARG A 150 -22.92 -8.65 1.80
N ASP A 151 -23.20 -7.92 0.73
CA ASP A 151 -24.06 -8.40 -0.36
C ASP A 151 -23.43 -9.62 -1.05
N ARG A 152 -22.10 -9.65 -1.18
CA ARG A 152 -21.38 -10.83 -1.65
C ARG A 152 -21.48 -12.02 -0.69
N LEU A 153 -21.34 -11.79 0.62
CA LEU A 153 -21.49 -12.82 1.65
C LEU A 153 -22.90 -13.42 1.71
N ARG A 154 -23.91 -12.62 1.37
CA ARG A 154 -25.30 -13.09 1.27
C ARG A 154 -25.56 -13.88 -0.01
N SER A 155 -25.02 -13.42 -1.14
CA SER A 155 -25.28 -14.01 -2.46
C SER A 155 -24.45 -15.26 -2.76
N ARG A 156 -23.19 -15.28 -2.34
CA ARG A 156 -22.35 -16.47 -2.34
C ARG A 156 -22.40 -16.99 -0.93
N ALA A 157 -22.92 -18.20 -0.69
CA ALA A 157 -22.87 -18.93 0.58
C ALA A 157 -21.42 -19.23 1.02
N GLY A 158 -20.58 -18.20 1.02
CA GLY A 158 -19.14 -18.24 1.16
C GLY A 158 -18.76 -17.81 2.57
N THR A 159 -17.99 -18.66 3.20
CA THR A 159 -17.56 -18.63 4.60
C THR A 159 -16.57 -17.52 4.96
N MET A 160 -16.23 -16.61 4.05
CA MET A 160 -15.06 -15.74 4.19
C MET A 160 -15.44 -14.25 4.33
N PRO A 161 -15.50 -13.68 5.55
CA PRO A 161 -15.91 -12.29 5.83
C PRO A 161 -14.92 -11.21 5.39
N PHE A 162 -14.02 -11.50 4.44
CA PHE A 162 -12.88 -10.64 4.09
C PHE A 162 -13.13 -9.79 2.83
N VAL A 163 -12.69 -8.53 2.84
CA VAL A 163 -12.65 -7.68 1.64
C VAL A 163 -11.71 -8.31 0.60
N LYS A 164 -12.20 -8.59 -0.60
CA LYS A 164 -11.37 -9.11 -1.70
C LYS A 164 -11.03 -7.97 -2.66
N PRO A 165 -9.88 -8.04 -3.36
CA PRO A 165 -9.53 -7.08 -4.41
C PRO A 165 -10.64 -6.87 -5.46
N GLY A 166 -11.41 -7.91 -5.78
CA GLY A 166 -12.52 -7.83 -6.74
C GLY A 166 -13.71 -6.96 -6.27
N ASP A 167 -13.92 -6.81 -4.96
CA ASP A 167 -14.99 -5.95 -4.44
C ASP A 167 -14.69 -4.47 -4.75
N LEU A 168 -13.40 -4.11 -4.69
CA LEU A 168 -12.90 -2.78 -5.03
C LEU A 168 -12.86 -2.54 -6.55
N ASP A 169 -12.55 -3.56 -7.35
CA ASP A 169 -12.57 -3.43 -8.82
C ASP A 169 -13.96 -3.03 -9.31
N GLY A 170 -15.01 -3.66 -8.77
CA GLY A 170 -16.38 -3.30 -9.12
C GLY A 170 -16.74 -1.87 -8.72
N LEU A 171 -16.17 -1.33 -7.63
CA LEU A 171 -16.39 0.05 -7.20
C LEU A 171 -15.66 1.03 -8.11
N LEU A 172 -14.41 0.72 -8.45
CA LEU A 172 -13.63 1.50 -9.41
C LEU A 172 -14.33 1.59 -10.77
N VAL A 173 -14.91 0.48 -11.27
CA VAL A 173 -15.68 0.46 -12.52
C VAL A 173 -16.95 1.31 -12.40
N GLU A 174 -17.67 1.23 -11.29
CA GLU A 174 -18.88 2.02 -11.07
C GLU A 174 -18.59 3.52 -11.02
N ILE A 175 -17.57 3.94 -10.26
CA ILE A 175 -17.17 5.34 -10.16
C ILE A 175 -16.71 5.89 -11.50
N ARG A 176 -15.94 5.10 -12.28
CA ARG A 176 -15.55 5.47 -13.64
C ARG A 176 -16.76 5.67 -14.54
N ARG A 177 -17.73 4.73 -14.52
CA ARG A 177 -18.96 4.83 -15.30
C ARG A 177 -19.82 6.02 -14.90
N GLY A 178 -19.92 6.31 -13.59
CA GLY A 178 -20.64 7.47 -13.07
C GLY A 178 -20.05 8.79 -13.58
N ARG A 179 -18.72 8.93 -13.53
CA ARG A 179 -18.01 10.10 -14.07
C ARG A 179 -18.22 10.27 -15.58
N SER A 180 -18.16 9.19 -16.35
CA SER A 180 -18.44 9.25 -17.80
C SER A 180 -19.85 9.71 -18.11
N ARG A 181 -20.85 9.31 -17.31
CA ARG A 181 -22.24 9.76 -17.47
C ARG A 181 -22.41 11.24 -17.12
N SER A 182 -21.79 11.70 -16.03
CA SER A 182 -21.81 13.12 -15.66
C SER A 182 -21.13 14.00 -16.71
N ALA A 183 -20.08 13.53 -17.36
CA ALA A 183 -19.42 14.26 -18.44
C ALA A 183 -20.23 14.31 -19.75
N GLN A 184 -21.13 13.34 -19.98
CA GLN A 184 -21.98 13.28 -21.17
C GLN A 184 -23.29 14.07 -21.03
N MET A 185 -23.68 14.47 -19.83
CA MET A 185 -24.77 15.42 -19.67
C MET A 185 -24.31 16.76 -20.26
N PRO A 186 -24.91 17.25 -21.37
CA PRO A 186 -24.61 18.59 -21.85
C PRO A 186 -24.84 19.56 -20.69
N PRO A 187 -23.96 20.56 -20.47
CA PRO A 187 -24.18 21.53 -19.41
C PRO A 187 -25.59 22.05 -19.60
N SER A 188 -26.47 21.75 -18.64
CA SER A 188 -27.84 22.26 -18.68
C SER A 188 -27.68 23.76 -18.89
N ARG A 189 -28.08 24.23 -20.07
CA ARG A 189 -28.17 25.66 -20.36
C ARG A 189 -29.09 26.18 -19.29
N VAL A 190 -28.52 26.72 -18.22
CA VAL A 190 -29.23 27.57 -17.29
C VAL A 190 -29.87 28.61 -18.20
N PRO A 191 -31.20 28.66 -18.31
CA PRO A 191 -31.86 29.69 -19.08
C PRO A 191 -31.30 31.01 -18.57
N ALA A 192 -30.69 31.79 -19.46
CA ALA A 192 -30.13 33.07 -19.08
C ALA A 192 -31.19 33.83 -18.29
N PRO A 193 -30.90 34.30 -17.06
CA PRO A 193 -31.86 35.09 -16.32
C PRO A 193 -32.29 36.25 -17.22
N PRO A 194 -33.60 36.53 -17.35
CA PRO A 194 -34.07 37.63 -18.16
C PRO A 194 -33.36 38.90 -17.71
N LEU A 195 -32.74 39.59 -18.67
CA LEU A 195 -32.03 40.85 -18.45
C LEU A 195 -32.95 41.80 -17.65
N PRO A 196 -32.53 42.29 -16.47
CA PRO A 196 -33.27 43.36 -15.83
C PRO A 196 -33.20 44.59 -16.74
N ALA A 197 -34.37 45.12 -17.08
CA ALA A 197 -34.50 46.37 -17.79
C ALA A 197 -33.71 47.46 -17.04
N SER A 198 -32.89 48.17 -17.80
CA SER A 198 -32.08 49.29 -17.36
C SER A 198 -32.98 50.44 -16.91
N GLU A 199 -33.13 50.63 -15.60
CA GLU A 199 -33.56 51.91 -15.03
C GLU A 199 -32.72 52.26 -13.80
N GLY A 200 -32.22 53.49 -13.78
CA GLY A 200 -31.96 54.21 -12.53
C GLY A 200 -30.55 54.12 -11.97
N SER A 201 -29.65 54.90 -12.55
CA SER A 201 -28.49 55.46 -11.86
C SER A 201 -28.92 56.18 -10.57
N VAL A 202 -28.47 55.71 -9.41
CA VAL A 202 -28.34 56.56 -8.20
C VAL A 202 -27.06 56.18 -7.44
N GLU A 203 -26.17 57.16 -7.42
CA GLU A 203 -24.93 57.31 -6.68
C GLU A 203 -25.20 57.59 -5.19
N ARG A 204 -24.70 56.75 -4.28
CA ARG A 204 -24.42 56.98 -2.83
C ARG A 204 -24.18 55.62 -2.15
N GLY A 205 -23.22 55.40 -1.27
CA GLY A 205 -22.26 56.23 -0.56
C GLY A 205 -21.41 55.32 0.33
N ARG A 206 -20.31 55.89 0.84
CA ARG A 206 -19.26 55.26 1.66
C ARG A 206 -19.74 54.60 2.96
N GLY A 207 -18.98 53.56 3.37
CA GLY A 207 -18.97 52.91 4.69
C GLY A 207 -19.17 51.40 4.53
N GLN A 208 -18.38 50.45 5.05
CA GLN A 208 -17.46 50.38 6.19
C GLN A 208 -16.72 49.01 6.05
N PRO A 209 -15.46 48.84 6.49
CA PRO A 209 -14.81 47.54 6.42
C PRO A 209 -15.27 46.65 7.58
N GLY A 210 -16.11 45.67 7.28
CA GLY A 210 -16.46 44.58 8.19
C GLY A 210 -15.31 43.58 8.29
N GLN A 211 -14.65 43.56 9.45
CA GLN A 211 -13.75 42.49 9.87
C GLN A 211 -14.47 41.15 9.81
N LEU A 212 -13.99 40.23 8.97
CA LEU A 212 -14.32 38.81 9.06
C LEU A 212 -13.18 38.11 9.78
N SER A 213 -13.52 37.64 10.99
CA SER A 213 -12.68 36.87 11.90
C SER A 213 -12.02 35.66 11.25
N ASP A 214 -10.73 35.54 11.56
CA ASP A 214 -9.99 34.33 11.89
C ASP A 214 -10.75 33.01 11.83
N ARG A 215 -10.60 32.29 10.71
CA ARG A 215 -10.87 30.85 10.63
C ARG A 215 -9.70 30.04 10.05
N SER A 216 -8.49 30.57 10.16
CA SER A 216 -7.25 29.92 9.71
C SER A 216 -6.37 29.58 10.91
N SER A 217 -6.79 28.66 11.79
CA SER A 217 -5.95 28.20 12.90
C SER A 217 -6.08 26.71 13.25
N SER A 218 -6.73 25.90 12.40
CA SER A 218 -6.85 24.44 12.64
C SER A 218 -6.03 23.55 11.70
N PHE A 219 -5.38 24.11 10.66
CA PHE A 219 -4.63 23.31 9.68
C PHE A 219 -3.11 23.20 9.94
N GLN A 220 -2.50 24.10 10.73
CA GLN A 220 -1.05 24.00 11.04
C GLN A 220 -0.71 22.98 12.14
N THR A 221 -1.67 22.68 13.03
CA THR A 221 -1.45 21.74 14.15
C THR A 221 -1.35 20.27 13.69
N ALA A 222 -2.03 19.91 12.60
CA ALA A 222 -2.01 18.54 12.07
C ALA A 222 -0.69 18.19 11.38
N VAL A 223 -0.07 19.13 10.67
CA VAL A 223 1.17 18.87 9.91
C VAL A 223 2.40 18.86 10.84
N SER A 224 2.40 19.69 11.89
CA SER A 224 3.45 19.69 12.93
C SER A 224 3.50 18.38 13.73
N SER A 225 2.37 17.68 13.86
CA SER A 225 2.29 16.40 14.57
C SER A 225 2.91 15.22 13.81
N MET A 226 3.04 15.29 12.48
CA MET A 226 3.67 14.22 11.70
C MET A 226 5.21 14.33 11.67
N ALA A 227 5.76 15.53 11.77
CA ALA A 227 7.22 15.73 11.86
C ALA A 227 7.77 15.20 13.21
N ALA A 228 7.02 15.38 14.30
CA ALA A 228 7.40 14.87 15.63
C ALA A 228 7.42 13.33 15.71
N PHE A 229 6.62 12.63 14.90
CA PHE A 229 6.57 11.16 14.91
C PHE A 229 7.81 10.52 14.25
N ARG A 230 8.51 11.22 13.35
CA ARG A 230 9.76 10.72 12.74
C ARG A 230 10.97 10.88 13.65
N GLN A 231 10.99 11.86 14.56
CA GLN A 231 12.11 12.07 15.49
C GLN A 231 12.00 11.23 16.77
N SER A 232 10.79 10.93 17.25
CA SER A 232 10.59 10.20 18.51
C SER A 232 10.96 8.69 18.47
N SER A 233 11.31 8.14 17.31
CA SER A 233 11.71 6.72 17.18
C SER A 233 13.20 6.49 17.44
N SER A 234 14.01 7.55 17.46
CA SER A 234 15.48 7.45 17.61
C SER A 234 15.98 7.73 19.02
N ASP A 235 15.21 8.41 19.88
CA ASP A 235 15.67 8.85 21.21
C ASP A 235 15.32 7.91 22.38
N LEU A 236 14.52 6.86 22.16
CA LEU A 236 14.18 5.91 23.23
C LEU A 236 15.19 4.76 23.39
N LEU A 237 16.28 4.75 22.62
CA LEU A 237 17.37 3.77 22.75
C LEU A 237 18.59 4.28 23.54
N SER A 238 18.60 5.56 23.96
CA SER A 238 19.80 6.19 24.56
C SER A 238 19.69 6.53 26.05
N ARG A 239 18.59 6.23 26.74
CA ARG A 239 18.49 6.44 28.20
C ARG A 239 18.53 5.13 28.97
N GLY A 240 19.75 4.63 29.12
CA GLY A 240 20.10 3.74 30.21
C GLY A 240 19.89 4.44 31.56
N LEU A 241 19.14 3.79 32.43
CA LEU A 241 19.28 3.97 33.86
C LEU A 241 19.62 2.61 34.46
N LEU A 242 20.86 2.55 34.91
CA LEU A 242 21.44 1.53 35.77
C LEU A 242 20.51 1.24 36.94
N ARG A 243 20.08 -0.01 37.08
CA ARG A 243 19.62 -0.54 38.36
C ARG A 243 20.15 -1.95 38.53
N ASP A 244 21.27 -2.03 39.24
CA ASP A 244 21.80 -3.24 39.83
C ASP A 244 20.75 -3.83 40.78
N SER A 245 20.35 -5.07 40.51
CA SER A 245 19.67 -5.95 41.45
C SER A 245 19.89 -7.37 40.94
N THR A 246 20.99 -7.98 41.36
CA THR A 246 21.30 -9.40 41.17
C THR A 246 20.30 -10.26 41.94
N PRO A 247 19.45 -11.06 41.28
CA PRO A 247 18.69 -12.09 41.96
C PRO A 247 19.50 -13.39 41.94
N THR A 248 19.86 -13.90 43.11
CA THR A 248 20.39 -15.25 43.29
C THR A 248 19.36 -16.26 42.78
N MET A 249 19.67 -16.95 41.66
CA MET A 249 18.78 -17.98 41.12
C MET A 249 18.85 -19.27 41.97
N PRO A 250 17.70 -19.93 42.23
CA PRO A 250 17.66 -21.22 42.90
C PRO A 250 18.16 -22.34 41.97
N ARG A 251 18.87 -23.29 42.59
CA ARG A 251 19.48 -24.48 41.99
C ARG A 251 18.42 -25.37 41.31
N PRO A 252 18.64 -25.83 40.06
CA PRO A 252 17.68 -26.68 39.37
C PRO A 252 17.61 -28.08 39.99
N THR A 253 16.40 -28.53 40.31
CA THR A 253 16.08 -29.92 40.66
C THR A 253 16.12 -30.83 39.43
N PRO A 254 16.59 -32.08 39.57
CA PRO A 254 16.73 -33.02 38.46
C PRO A 254 15.37 -33.45 37.89
N THR A 255 15.28 -33.40 36.56
CA THR A 255 14.12 -33.80 35.76
C THR A 255 14.00 -35.34 35.69
N PRO A 256 12.81 -35.93 35.86
CA PRO A 256 12.62 -37.38 35.73
C PRO A 256 12.81 -37.87 34.28
N PRO A 257 13.21 -39.14 34.10
CA PRO A 257 13.44 -39.73 32.77
C PRO A 257 12.15 -39.87 31.96
N PRO A 258 12.22 -39.78 30.62
CA PRO A 258 11.05 -39.88 29.75
C PRO A 258 10.48 -41.31 29.72
N PRO A 259 9.15 -41.47 29.61
CA PRO A 259 8.52 -42.78 29.47
C PRO A 259 8.85 -43.41 28.11
N SER A 260 9.22 -44.68 28.14
CA SER A 260 9.50 -45.53 26.98
C SER A 260 8.32 -45.54 26.00
N ARG A 261 8.55 -45.11 24.76
CA ARG A 261 7.58 -45.18 23.67
C ARG A 261 7.28 -46.65 23.33
N ALA A 262 6.04 -47.07 23.56
CA ALA A 262 5.52 -48.33 23.05
C ALA A 262 5.51 -48.33 21.51
N ALA A 263 6.02 -49.40 20.93
CA ALA A 263 6.01 -49.65 19.49
C ALA A 263 4.57 -49.67 18.97
N SER A 264 4.23 -48.69 18.12
CA SER A 264 2.94 -48.63 17.43
C SER A 264 2.98 -49.56 16.23
N SER A 265 2.08 -50.54 16.20
CA SER A 265 1.91 -51.47 15.07
C SER A 265 1.66 -50.73 13.76
N PRO A 266 2.16 -51.25 12.62
CA PRO A 266 1.99 -50.63 11.31
C PRO A 266 0.50 -50.64 10.89
N LEU A 267 0.00 -49.49 10.42
CA LEU A 267 -1.33 -49.39 9.82
C LEU A 267 -1.39 -50.17 8.50
N PRO A 268 -2.54 -50.80 8.17
CA PRO A 268 -2.74 -51.49 6.91
C PRO A 268 -2.75 -50.51 5.72
N PRO A 269 -2.36 -50.97 4.51
CA PRO A 269 -2.33 -50.14 3.31
C PRO A 269 -3.75 -49.71 2.88
N PRO A 270 -3.89 -48.50 2.32
CA PRO A 270 -5.18 -48.01 1.83
C PRO A 270 -5.66 -48.81 0.61
N PRO A 271 -6.99 -48.92 0.40
CA PRO A 271 -7.57 -49.61 -0.74
C PRO A 271 -7.25 -48.88 -2.07
N PRO A 272 -7.19 -49.59 -3.21
CA PRO A 272 -6.95 -48.99 -4.51
C PRO A 272 -8.10 -48.06 -4.90
N THR A 273 -7.78 -46.78 -5.14
CA THR A 273 -8.72 -45.80 -5.67
C THR A 273 -9.05 -46.12 -7.12
N SER A 274 -10.33 -46.36 -7.40
CA SER A 274 -10.87 -46.57 -8.75
C SER A 274 -10.60 -45.35 -9.62
N SER A 275 -9.93 -45.55 -10.75
CA SER A 275 -9.63 -44.50 -11.73
C SER A 275 -10.92 -43.90 -12.29
N PRO A 276 -11.05 -42.55 -12.36
CA PRO A 276 -12.21 -41.91 -12.96
C PRO A 276 -12.27 -42.18 -14.48
N PRO A 277 -13.48 -42.24 -15.07
CA PRO A 277 -13.66 -42.43 -16.50
C PRO A 277 -13.05 -41.27 -17.31
N PRO A 278 -12.59 -41.54 -18.54
CA PRO A 278 -12.01 -40.50 -19.41
C PRO A 278 -13.06 -39.43 -19.76
N PRO A 279 -12.65 -38.15 -19.84
CA PRO A 279 -13.55 -37.08 -20.24
C PRO A 279 -13.97 -37.23 -21.72
N PRO A 280 -15.17 -36.76 -22.10
CA PRO A 280 -15.62 -36.78 -23.48
C PRO A 280 -14.75 -35.89 -24.38
N PRO A 281 -14.66 -36.20 -25.69
CA PRO A 281 -13.88 -35.42 -26.65
C PRO A 281 -14.40 -33.98 -26.74
N ALA A 282 -13.48 -33.02 -26.61
CA ALA A 282 -13.79 -31.60 -26.69
C ALA A 282 -14.19 -31.20 -28.12
N SER A 283 -15.18 -30.31 -28.25
CA SER A 283 -15.60 -29.72 -29.51
C SER A 283 -14.48 -28.88 -30.14
N PRO A 284 -14.39 -28.82 -31.49
CA PRO A 284 -13.38 -28.03 -32.17
C PRO A 284 -13.51 -26.53 -31.85
N PRO A 285 -12.39 -25.80 -31.69
CA PRO A 285 -12.43 -24.37 -31.42
C PRO A 285 -13.01 -23.58 -32.62
N PRO A 286 -13.72 -22.47 -32.37
CA PRO A 286 -14.18 -21.58 -33.43
C PRO A 286 -13.00 -20.95 -34.19
N PRO A 287 -13.18 -20.60 -35.48
CA PRO A 287 -12.15 -19.96 -36.28
C PRO A 287 -11.75 -18.60 -35.69
N SER A 288 -10.44 -18.34 -35.63
CA SER A 288 -9.89 -17.08 -35.12
C SER A 288 -10.34 -15.89 -35.96
N PRO A 289 -10.68 -14.74 -35.35
CA PRO A 289 -10.98 -13.51 -36.07
C PRO A 289 -9.72 -12.99 -36.81
N PRO A 290 -9.90 -12.25 -37.93
CA PRO A 290 -8.79 -11.70 -38.69
C PRO A 290 -7.98 -10.68 -37.86
N PRO A 291 -6.64 -10.61 -38.07
CA PRO A 291 -5.78 -9.69 -37.35
C PRO A 291 -6.11 -8.24 -37.68
N ALA A 292 -6.17 -7.40 -36.64
CA ALA A 292 -6.35 -5.96 -36.79
C ALA A 292 -5.17 -5.33 -37.56
N PRO A 293 -5.39 -4.28 -38.37
CA PRO A 293 -4.33 -3.61 -39.09
C PRO A 293 -3.28 -3.05 -38.12
N ALA A 294 -2.01 -3.33 -38.39
CA ALA A 294 -0.89 -2.89 -37.58
C ALA A 294 -0.84 -1.35 -37.56
N GLY A 295 -1.20 -0.76 -36.41
CA GLY A 295 -1.00 0.66 -36.17
C GLY A 295 0.48 0.99 -36.27
N SER A 296 0.80 2.04 -37.03
CA SER A 296 2.18 2.51 -37.20
C SER A 296 2.81 2.79 -35.83
N PRO A 297 4.05 2.34 -35.58
CA PRO A 297 4.72 2.56 -34.31
C PRO A 297 4.89 4.07 -34.07
N PRO A 298 4.66 4.57 -32.84
CA PRO A 298 4.83 5.97 -32.53
C PRO A 298 6.29 6.36 -32.78
N VAL A 299 6.50 7.35 -33.65
CA VAL A 299 7.81 7.94 -33.93
C VAL A 299 8.41 8.41 -32.60
N ARG A 300 9.54 7.82 -32.21
CA ARG A 300 10.25 8.15 -30.97
C ARG A 300 10.91 9.52 -31.16
N GLY A 301 10.22 10.57 -30.73
CA GLY A 301 10.84 11.89 -30.60
C GLY A 301 11.82 11.96 -29.41
N PRO A 302 12.66 13.01 -29.34
CA PRO A 302 13.62 13.23 -28.27
C PRO A 302 12.95 13.12 -26.90
N LEU A 303 13.62 12.52 -25.91
CA LEU A 303 13.03 12.23 -24.60
C LEU A 303 12.54 13.51 -23.91
N ALA A 304 13.27 14.62 -24.03
CA ALA A 304 12.87 15.94 -23.53
C ALA A 304 11.49 16.37 -24.07
N ARG A 305 11.22 16.15 -25.37
CA ARG A 305 9.93 16.46 -25.98
C ARG A 305 8.81 15.57 -25.43
N ARG A 306 9.10 14.31 -25.14
CA ARG A 306 8.14 13.36 -24.54
C ARG A 306 7.82 13.72 -23.10
N ILE A 307 8.82 14.11 -22.31
CA ILE A 307 8.65 14.59 -20.94
C ILE A 307 7.80 15.86 -20.93
N ARG A 308 8.13 16.85 -21.77
CA ARG A 308 7.36 18.09 -21.89
C ARG A 308 5.90 17.83 -22.26
N ALA A 309 5.65 16.93 -23.21
CA ALA A 309 4.29 16.56 -23.62
C ALA A 309 3.51 15.84 -22.50
N ALA A 310 4.19 15.00 -21.71
CA ALA A 310 3.58 14.33 -20.56
C ALA A 310 3.24 15.31 -19.44
N VAL A 311 4.19 16.18 -19.06
CA VAL A 311 4.00 17.21 -18.02
C VAL A 311 2.86 18.16 -18.40
N MET A 312 2.83 18.63 -19.66
CA MET A 312 1.74 19.51 -20.12
C MET A 312 0.37 18.81 -20.14
N ARG A 313 0.33 17.51 -20.40
CA ARG A 313 -0.92 16.74 -20.37
C ARG A 313 -1.46 16.62 -18.94
N GLU A 314 -0.60 16.31 -17.99
CA GLU A 314 -0.96 16.23 -16.56
C GLU A 314 -1.38 17.60 -16.03
N LEU A 315 -0.67 18.68 -16.39
CA LEU A 315 -1.06 20.04 -16.01
C LEU A 315 -2.42 20.45 -16.57
N ASN A 316 -2.75 20.05 -17.79
CA ASN A 316 -4.07 20.33 -18.37
C ASN A 316 -5.16 19.51 -17.69
N ALA A 317 -4.88 18.27 -17.28
CA ALA A 317 -5.79 17.46 -16.49
C ALA A 317 -6.02 18.08 -15.10
N GLU A 318 -4.96 18.50 -14.42
CA GLU A 318 -5.03 19.12 -13.10
C GLU A 318 -5.71 20.50 -13.14
N ALA A 319 -5.44 21.31 -14.17
CA ALA A 319 -6.13 22.59 -14.36
C ALA A 319 -7.64 22.43 -14.59
N SER A 320 -8.08 21.28 -15.11
CA SER A 320 -9.51 20.97 -15.25
C SER A 320 -10.17 20.62 -13.91
N GLU A 321 -9.40 20.14 -12.92
CA GLU A 321 -9.89 19.80 -11.59
C GLU A 321 -9.72 20.95 -10.58
N ASN A 322 -8.65 21.76 -10.72
CA ASN A 322 -8.36 22.90 -9.84
C ASN A 322 -7.57 23.99 -10.57
N ALA A 323 -8.28 25.03 -11.03
CA ALA A 323 -7.71 26.11 -11.83
C ALA A 323 -6.58 26.89 -11.13
N ALA A 324 -6.65 27.06 -9.80
CA ALA A 324 -5.66 27.81 -9.02
C ALA A 324 -4.35 27.02 -8.82
N ALA A 325 -4.44 25.71 -8.57
CA ALA A 325 -3.27 24.82 -8.52
C ALA A 325 -2.61 24.71 -9.90
N GLY A 326 -3.42 24.52 -10.95
CA GLY A 326 -2.94 24.49 -12.33
C GLY A 326 -2.29 25.81 -12.79
N ALA A 327 -2.66 26.96 -12.24
CA ALA A 327 -1.97 28.23 -12.52
C ALA A 327 -0.55 28.27 -11.93
N ARG A 328 -0.38 27.83 -10.67
CA ARG A 328 0.93 27.78 -10.00
C ARG A 328 1.88 26.79 -10.65
N HIS A 329 1.39 25.60 -11.01
CA HIS A 329 2.23 24.59 -11.66
C HIS A 329 2.59 24.96 -13.10
N ARG A 330 1.71 25.68 -13.82
CA ARG A 330 2.05 26.25 -15.14
C ARG A 330 3.14 27.31 -15.05
N ASP A 331 3.14 28.12 -13.99
CA ASP A 331 4.18 29.12 -13.75
C ASP A 331 5.53 28.45 -13.49
N TRP A 332 5.57 27.41 -12.65
CA TRP A 332 6.77 26.60 -12.43
C TRP A 332 7.28 25.95 -13.73
N VAL A 333 6.40 25.34 -14.53
CA VAL A 333 6.81 24.72 -15.80
C VAL A 333 7.41 25.74 -16.77
N LYS A 334 6.85 26.95 -16.85
CA LYS A 334 7.42 28.01 -17.70
C LYS A 334 8.79 28.48 -17.25
N THR A 335 9.06 28.45 -15.94
CA THR A 335 10.26 29.05 -15.35
C THR A 335 11.39 28.04 -15.10
N HIS A 336 11.07 26.77 -14.87
CA HIS A 336 12.05 25.79 -14.38
C HIS A 336 12.15 24.52 -15.24
N LEU A 337 11.14 24.18 -16.05
CA LEU A 337 11.15 22.91 -16.80
C LEU A 337 12.29 22.88 -17.82
N ASP A 338 12.54 24.01 -18.49
CA ASP A 338 13.55 24.06 -19.55
C ASP A 338 14.97 23.98 -18.99
N THR A 339 15.25 24.70 -17.90
CA THR A 339 16.51 24.59 -17.16
C THR A 339 16.74 23.17 -16.64
N TRP A 340 15.70 22.51 -16.12
CA TRP A 340 15.80 21.13 -15.66
C TRP A 340 16.01 20.12 -16.81
N LEU A 341 15.42 20.37 -17.98
CA LEU A 341 15.63 19.52 -19.16
C LEU A 341 17.04 19.68 -19.75
N GLU A 342 17.64 20.86 -19.63
CA GLU A 342 19.03 21.13 -20.02
C GLU A 342 20.06 20.46 -19.10
N GLU A 343 19.69 20.17 -17.86
CA GLU A 343 20.52 19.41 -16.90
C GLU A 343 20.52 17.89 -17.15
N LEU A 344 19.67 17.38 -18.06
CA LEU A 344 19.67 15.96 -18.41
C LEU A 344 20.96 15.58 -19.15
N PRO A 345 21.46 14.34 -18.98
CA PRO A 345 22.59 13.82 -19.75
C PRO A 345 22.39 14.03 -21.25
N GLY A 346 23.44 14.41 -21.97
CA GLY A 346 23.35 14.80 -23.40
C GLY A 346 22.77 13.71 -24.30
N ASP A 347 22.99 12.44 -23.98
CA ASP A 347 22.41 11.27 -24.65
C ASP A 347 20.89 11.15 -24.50
N TRP A 348 20.27 11.95 -23.62
CA TRP A 348 18.82 12.01 -23.38
C TRP A 348 18.17 13.25 -24.00
N GLN A 349 18.97 14.20 -24.50
CA GLN A 349 18.48 15.43 -25.13
C GLN A 349 18.15 15.20 -26.62
N GLU A 350 18.82 14.24 -27.28
CA GLU A 350 18.66 13.91 -28.71
C GLU A 350 17.52 12.94 -29.04
#